data_AF-A0ABD0BBA5-F1
#
_entry.id   AF-A0ABD0BBA5-F1
#
_cell.length_a   1.000
_cell.length_b   1.000
_cell.length_c   1.000
_cell.angle_alpha   90.00
_cell.angle_beta   90.00
_cell.angle_gamma   90.00
#
_symmetry.space_group_name_H-M   'P 1'
#
loop_
_entity.id
_entity.type
_entity.pdbx_description
1 polymer ?
#
loop_
_entity_poly.entity_id
_entity_poly.type
_entity_poly.pdbx_seq_one_letter_code
_entity_poly.pdbx_strand_id
1 'polypeptide(L)'
;MEYSFRIKYDTGTREFDGLDMYYGAKSLAAISEFLLLSIHAFLKEEIILQAPAAKGFKMVLQRASIGSYDQIIQMIITDSQTVSLMTDLGKNGLYDLLKYMLCSLLGIPFVLNNRKAKKKLNSLMQQNEDLHKRLESALISAHLPVKHQGYSTVMMLGRTPIIKLDETTLSYLETEIVDPDSEVIPVAVSRFNARTGTGRFIEDIDSISHGFSPINDLNDYEKEIMADNLGKVARGIFEPLNAIVTRVTSQDGVLKRFQLHGISDA
;
A
#
# COMPACT_ATOMS: atom_id res chain seq x y z
N MET A 1 -24.38 -7.74 -7.48
CA MET A 1 -23.47 -6.77 -8.13
C MET A 1 -22.10 -7.41 -8.25
N GLU A 2 -21.43 -7.24 -9.38
CA GLU A 2 -20.21 -8.00 -9.71
C GLU A 2 -19.12 -7.12 -10.32
N TYR A 3 -17.87 -7.44 -10.01
CA TYR A 3 -16.68 -6.80 -10.57
C TYR A 3 -15.64 -7.86 -10.92
N SER A 4 -14.93 -7.69 -12.03
CA SER A 4 -13.87 -8.60 -12.45
C SER A 4 -12.50 -7.96 -12.27
N PHE A 5 -11.58 -8.73 -11.72
CA PHE A 5 -10.16 -8.46 -11.71
C PHE A 5 -9.49 -9.42 -12.67
N ARG A 6 -8.58 -8.92 -13.51
CA ARG A 6 -7.82 -9.75 -14.44
C ARG A 6 -6.35 -9.66 -14.09
N ILE A 7 -5.73 -10.81 -13.91
CA ILE A 7 -4.31 -10.97 -13.63
C ILE A 7 -3.66 -11.57 -14.86
N LYS A 8 -2.81 -10.79 -15.52
CA LYS A 8 -2.07 -11.21 -16.70
C LYS A 8 -0.61 -11.42 -16.31
N TYR A 9 -0.13 -12.63 -16.46
CA TYR A 9 1.31 -12.92 -16.44
C TYR A 9 1.85 -12.76 -17.85
N ASP A 10 2.99 -12.08 -17.99
CA ASP A 10 3.55 -11.73 -19.28
C ASP A 10 5.08 -11.66 -19.23
N THR A 11 5.70 -11.46 -20.39
CA THR A 11 7.14 -11.25 -20.55
C THR A 11 7.63 -10.12 -19.65
N GLY A 12 8.75 -10.37 -18.98
CA GLY A 12 9.47 -9.38 -18.17
C GLY A 12 10.89 -9.26 -18.68
N THR A 13 11.88 -9.62 -17.84
CA THR A 13 13.27 -9.81 -18.25
C THR A 13 13.49 -11.11 -19.03
N ARG A 14 12.54 -12.05 -18.95
CA ARG A 14 12.50 -13.27 -19.75
C ARG A 14 11.20 -13.38 -20.52
N GLU A 15 11.27 -14.02 -21.68
CA GLU A 15 10.10 -14.36 -22.52
C GLU A 15 9.17 -15.32 -21.77
N PHE A 16 7.87 -15.05 -21.83
CA PHE A 16 6.88 -15.90 -21.19
C PHE A 16 6.67 -17.20 -21.97
N ASP A 17 7.10 -18.33 -21.40
CA ASP A 17 6.90 -19.68 -21.97
C ASP A 17 5.93 -20.56 -21.15
N GLY A 18 5.43 -20.03 -20.03
CA GLY A 18 4.58 -20.73 -19.09
C GLY A 18 4.87 -20.29 -17.66
N LEU A 19 3.85 -20.36 -16.80
CA LEU A 19 3.99 -20.01 -15.39
C LEU A 19 4.30 -21.25 -14.58
N ASP A 20 5.35 -21.19 -13.74
CA ASP A 20 5.64 -22.25 -12.79
C ASP A 20 4.46 -22.42 -11.84
N MET A 21 4.02 -23.66 -11.64
CA MET A 21 2.81 -23.94 -10.87
C MET A 21 2.92 -23.46 -9.42
N TYR A 22 4.09 -23.63 -8.79
CA TYR A 22 4.29 -23.27 -7.40
C TYR A 22 4.35 -21.75 -7.22
N TYR A 23 5.16 -21.05 -8.02
CA TYR A 23 5.28 -19.60 -7.93
C TYR A 23 4.01 -18.89 -8.41
N GLY A 24 3.39 -19.40 -9.48
CA GLY A 24 2.14 -18.88 -10.01
C GLY A 24 0.95 -19.03 -9.08
N ALA A 25 0.77 -20.21 -8.47
CA ALA A 25 -0.30 -20.43 -7.51
C ALA A 25 -0.14 -19.55 -6.26
N LYS A 26 1.09 -19.42 -5.74
CA LYS A 26 1.37 -18.52 -4.60
C LYS A 26 1.10 -17.06 -4.94
N SER A 27 1.52 -16.60 -6.12
CA SER A 27 1.25 -15.23 -6.57
C SER A 27 -0.25 -14.97 -6.66
N LEU A 28 -1.00 -15.87 -7.30
CA LEU A 28 -2.45 -15.72 -7.43
C LEU A 28 -3.17 -15.73 -6.08
N ALA A 29 -2.75 -16.60 -5.15
CA ALA A 29 -3.28 -16.64 -3.80
C ALA A 29 -3.01 -15.33 -3.04
N ALA A 30 -1.78 -14.79 -3.15
CA ALA A 30 -1.41 -13.54 -2.51
C ALA A 30 -2.14 -12.32 -3.09
N ILE A 31 -2.37 -12.29 -4.41
CA ILE A 31 -3.20 -11.28 -5.07
C ILE A 31 -4.65 -11.36 -4.58
N SER A 32 -5.20 -12.57 -4.47
CA SER A 32 -6.56 -12.77 -3.94
C SER A 32 -6.68 -12.28 -2.49
N GLU A 33 -5.68 -12.59 -1.65
CA GLU A 33 -5.60 -12.10 -0.28
C GLU A 33 -5.52 -10.57 -0.25
N PHE A 34 -4.63 -9.96 -1.03
CA PHE A 34 -4.50 -8.51 -1.11
C PHE A 34 -5.82 -7.83 -1.47
N LEU A 35 -6.49 -8.32 -2.52
CA LEU A 35 -7.77 -7.78 -2.98
C LEU A 35 -8.82 -7.89 -1.88
N LEU A 36 -8.93 -9.05 -1.24
CA LEU A 36 -9.93 -9.30 -0.22
C LEU A 36 -9.71 -8.39 1.00
N LEU A 37 -8.49 -8.32 1.54
CA LEU A 37 -8.20 -7.51 2.72
C LEU A 37 -8.41 -6.02 2.43
N SER A 38 -7.90 -5.54 1.29
CA SER A 38 -8.00 -4.14 0.89
C SER A 38 -9.46 -3.73 0.65
N ILE A 39 -10.22 -4.53 -0.09
CA ILE A 39 -11.63 -4.21 -0.41
C ILE A 39 -12.48 -4.25 0.85
N HIS A 40 -12.24 -5.22 1.75
CA HIS A 40 -12.95 -5.26 3.02
C HIS A 40 -12.70 -3.99 3.84
N ALA A 41 -11.43 -3.59 3.99
CA ALA A 41 -11.06 -2.36 4.66
C ALA A 41 -11.74 -1.14 4.01
N PHE A 42 -11.67 -0.99 2.69
CA PHE A 42 -12.27 0.14 1.97
C PHE A 42 -13.79 0.22 2.11
N LEU A 43 -14.49 -0.91 2.04
CA LEU A 43 -15.95 -0.91 2.08
C LEU A 43 -16.48 -0.77 3.51
N LYS A 44 -15.92 -1.56 4.44
CA LYS A 44 -16.44 -1.67 5.81
C LYS A 44 -15.78 -0.73 6.80
N GLU A 45 -14.66 -0.11 6.43
CA GLU A 45 -13.86 0.73 7.33
C GLU A 45 -13.41 -0.06 8.58
N GLU A 46 -13.19 -1.36 8.38
CA GLU A 46 -12.77 -2.33 9.39
C GLU A 46 -11.53 -3.07 8.88
N ILE A 47 -10.51 -3.17 9.72
CA ILE A 47 -9.29 -3.89 9.40
C ILE A 47 -9.38 -5.32 9.91
N ILE A 48 -9.36 -6.26 8.97
CA ILE A 48 -9.17 -7.67 9.26
C ILE A 48 -7.76 -8.09 8.85
N LEU A 49 -7.13 -8.98 9.63
CA LEU A 49 -5.80 -9.53 9.31
C LEU A 49 -5.88 -10.93 8.67
N GLN A 50 -7.09 -11.49 8.56
CA GLN A 50 -7.32 -12.82 8.03
C GLN A 50 -8.33 -12.77 6.90
N ALA A 51 -7.95 -13.25 5.71
CA ALA A 51 -8.83 -13.23 4.54
C ALA A 51 -10.17 -13.97 4.74
N PRO A 52 -10.25 -15.11 5.46
CA PRO A 52 -11.54 -15.75 5.74
C PRO A 52 -12.53 -14.89 6.54
N ALA A 53 -12.07 -13.83 7.22
CA ALA A 53 -12.93 -12.96 8.00
C ALA A 53 -13.69 -11.92 7.16
N ALA A 54 -13.36 -11.75 5.86
CA ALA A 54 -14.08 -10.80 5.02
C ALA A 54 -15.53 -11.22 4.81
N LYS A 55 -16.44 -10.29 5.08
CA LYS A 55 -17.88 -10.48 4.93
C LYS A 55 -18.43 -9.56 3.86
N GLY A 56 -19.47 -10.05 3.20
CA GLY A 56 -20.33 -9.28 2.30
C GLY A 56 -19.99 -9.32 0.82
N PHE A 57 -18.89 -9.97 0.48
CA PHE A 57 -18.58 -10.37 -0.88
C PHE A 57 -17.78 -11.67 -0.86
N LYS A 58 -17.73 -12.35 -2.00
CA LYS A 58 -16.85 -13.50 -2.24
C LYS A 58 -16.01 -13.26 -3.49
N MET A 59 -14.79 -13.79 -3.49
CA MET A 59 -13.92 -13.82 -4.65
C MET A 59 -13.95 -15.22 -5.25
N VAL A 60 -14.18 -15.31 -6.55
CA VAL A 60 -14.26 -16.58 -7.28
C VAL A 60 -13.32 -16.53 -8.48
N LEU A 61 -12.46 -17.54 -8.61
CA LEU A 61 -11.65 -17.71 -9.81
C LEU A 61 -12.56 -18.21 -10.95
N GLN A 62 -12.71 -17.40 -11.99
CA GLN A 62 -13.47 -17.75 -13.18
C GLN A 62 -12.65 -18.57 -14.16
N ARG A 63 -13.35 -19.19 -15.11
CA ARG A 63 -12.73 -19.84 -16.25
C ARG A 63 -11.92 -18.81 -17.06
N ALA A 64 -10.68 -19.14 -17.36
CA ALA A 64 -9.88 -18.39 -18.31
C ALA A 64 -10.54 -18.41 -19.71
N SER A 65 -10.26 -17.40 -20.52
CA SER A 65 -10.66 -17.40 -21.93
C SER A 65 -9.88 -18.46 -22.69
N ILE A 66 -10.49 -19.10 -23.69
CA ILE A 66 -9.83 -20.12 -24.50
C ILE A 66 -8.57 -19.52 -25.14
N GLY A 67 -7.43 -20.19 -24.95
CA GLY A 67 -6.13 -19.74 -25.45
C GLY A 67 -5.46 -18.61 -24.66
N SER A 68 -6.01 -18.23 -23.50
CA SER A 68 -5.43 -17.21 -22.63
C SER A 68 -5.01 -17.82 -21.29
N TYR A 69 -3.86 -17.37 -20.78
CA TYR A 69 -3.42 -17.65 -19.41
C TYR A 69 -3.92 -16.59 -18.40
N ASP A 70 -4.73 -15.61 -18.85
CA ASP A 70 -5.29 -14.58 -17.98
C ASP A 70 -6.14 -15.23 -16.88
N GLN A 71 -5.80 -14.94 -15.63
CA GLN A 71 -6.58 -15.38 -14.48
C GLN A 71 -7.62 -14.32 -14.16
N ILE A 72 -8.91 -14.71 -14.16
CA ILE A 72 -10.02 -13.79 -13.90
C ILE A 72 -10.57 -14.07 -12.51
N ILE A 73 -10.42 -13.12 -11.59
CA ILE A 73 -11.01 -13.17 -10.25
C ILE A 73 -12.28 -12.32 -10.26
N GLN A 74 -13.43 -12.92 -9.99
CA GLN A 74 -14.70 -12.23 -9.89
C GLN A 74 -15.06 -11.95 -8.44
N MET A 75 -15.27 -10.69 -8.11
CA MET A 75 -15.90 -10.26 -6.88
C MET A 75 -17.42 -10.29 -7.05
N ILE A 76 -18.10 -11.07 -6.20
CA ILE A 76 -19.56 -11.17 -6.15
C ILE A 76 -20.00 -10.64 -4.79
N ILE A 77 -20.74 -9.54 -4.77
CA ILE A 77 -21.27 -8.94 -3.54
C ILE A 77 -22.52 -9.71 -3.11
N THR A 78 -22.57 -10.15 -1.85
CA THR A 78 -23.55 -11.12 -1.35
C THR A 78 -24.63 -10.51 -0.46
N ASP A 79 -24.44 -9.32 0.09
CA ASP A 79 -25.41 -8.66 0.98
C ASP A 79 -25.75 -7.23 0.52
N SER A 80 -26.93 -6.75 0.93
CA SER A 80 -27.47 -5.44 0.53
C SER A 80 -26.69 -4.26 1.09
N GLN A 81 -26.11 -4.38 2.29
CA GLN A 81 -25.31 -3.31 2.90
C GLN A 81 -24.04 -3.07 2.08
N THR A 82 -23.33 -4.14 1.70
CA THR A 82 -22.13 -4.05 0.85
C THR A 82 -22.46 -3.56 -0.55
N VAL A 83 -23.62 -3.93 -1.11
CA VAL A 83 -24.10 -3.36 -2.39
C VAL A 83 -24.27 -1.85 -2.27
N SER A 84 -24.88 -1.36 -1.19
CA SER A 84 -25.06 0.08 -0.96
C SER A 84 -23.72 0.80 -0.86
N LEU A 85 -22.79 0.27 -0.05
CA LEU A 85 -21.44 0.83 0.13
C LEU A 85 -20.66 0.87 -1.19
N MET A 86 -20.74 -0.19 -1.99
CA MET A 86 -20.06 -0.25 -3.28
C MET A 86 -20.72 0.65 -4.32
N THR A 87 -22.05 0.81 -4.29
CA THR A 87 -22.78 1.74 -5.16
C THR A 87 -22.39 3.19 -4.85
N ASP A 88 -22.27 3.54 -3.56
CA ASP A 88 -21.81 4.85 -3.14
C ASP A 88 -20.36 5.11 -3.60
N LEU A 89 -19.43 4.18 -3.33
CA LEU A 89 -18.03 4.32 -3.73
C LEU A 89 -17.86 4.38 -5.26
N GLY A 90 -18.61 3.55 -5.97
CA GLY A 90 -18.52 3.39 -7.42
C GLY A 90 -17.24 2.68 -7.88
N LYS A 91 -17.26 2.18 -9.12
CA LYS A 91 -16.13 1.46 -9.73
C LYS A 91 -14.83 2.29 -9.73
N ASN A 92 -14.94 3.57 -10.07
CA ASN A 92 -13.79 4.47 -10.14
C ASN A 92 -13.20 4.74 -8.75
N GLY A 93 -14.03 4.81 -7.71
CA GLY A 93 -13.55 4.95 -6.34
C GLY A 93 -12.79 3.72 -5.86
N LEU A 94 -13.29 2.52 -6.17
CA LEU A 94 -12.58 1.27 -5.88
C LEU A 94 -11.25 1.17 -6.63
N TYR A 95 -11.23 1.54 -7.91
CA TYR A 95 -10.00 1.60 -8.70
C TYR A 95 -8.96 2.53 -8.06
N ASP A 96 -9.36 3.77 -7.73
CA ASP A 96 -8.49 4.77 -7.12
C ASP A 96 -7.92 4.28 -5.79
N LEU A 97 -8.74 3.68 -4.92
CA LEU A 97 -8.30 3.14 -3.63
C LEU A 97 -7.30 1.98 -3.77
N LEU A 98 -7.59 1.02 -4.65
CA LEU A 98 -6.67 -0.10 -4.91
C LEU A 98 -5.36 0.38 -5.51
N LYS A 99 -5.44 1.28 -6.51
CA LYS A 99 -4.25 1.84 -7.16
C LYS A 99 -3.40 2.62 -6.17
N TYR A 100 -4.02 3.49 -5.37
CA TYR A 100 -3.32 4.21 -4.32
C TYR A 100 -2.62 3.27 -3.35
N MET A 101 -3.30 2.21 -2.91
CA MET A 101 -2.70 1.31 -1.94
C MET A 101 -1.52 0.53 -2.49
N LEU A 102 -1.64 0.01 -3.72
CA LEU A 102 -0.55 -0.67 -4.42
C LEU A 102 0.62 0.28 -4.67
N CYS A 103 0.34 1.48 -5.17
CA CYS A 103 1.36 2.49 -5.42
C CYS A 103 2.09 2.92 -4.13
N SER A 104 1.35 3.15 -3.04
CA SER A 104 1.93 3.47 -1.72
C SER A 104 2.84 2.37 -1.19
N LEU A 105 2.47 1.09 -1.38
CA LEU A 105 3.28 -0.05 -0.94
C LEU A 105 4.52 -0.27 -1.82
N LEU A 106 4.52 0.26 -3.04
CA LEU A 106 5.60 0.12 -4.03
C LEU A 106 6.41 1.40 -4.24
N GLY A 107 6.18 2.45 -3.42
CA GLY A 107 6.89 3.72 -3.55
C GLY A 107 6.59 4.49 -4.84
N ILE A 108 5.47 4.19 -5.51
CA ILE A 108 5.08 4.84 -6.75
C ILE A 108 4.17 6.03 -6.41
N PRO A 109 4.47 7.25 -6.89
CA PRO A 109 3.60 8.39 -6.63
C PRO A 109 2.25 8.21 -7.33
N PHE A 110 1.16 8.32 -6.58
CA PHE A 110 -0.19 8.30 -7.13
C PHE A 110 -1.12 9.21 -6.33
N VAL A 111 -1.74 10.17 -7.03
CA VAL A 111 -2.69 11.11 -6.45
C VAL A 111 -4.10 10.58 -6.63
N LEU A 112 -4.83 10.41 -5.53
CA LEU A 112 -6.25 10.09 -5.55
C LEU A 112 -7.04 11.24 -6.16
N ASN A 113 -7.86 10.96 -7.17
CA ASN A 113 -8.72 11.98 -7.80
C ASN A 113 -10.15 11.91 -7.27
N ASN A 114 -10.62 10.72 -6.91
CA ASN A 114 -11.99 10.52 -6.44
C ASN A 114 -12.19 11.02 -4.99
N ARG A 115 -13.09 12.00 -4.81
CA ARG A 115 -13.43 12.59 -3.49
C ARG A 115 -13.93 11.55 -2.48
N LYS A 116 -14.73 10.57 -2.92
CA LYS A 116 -15.24 9.50 -2.03
C LYS A 116 -14.13 8.55 -1.60
N ALA A 117 -13.22 8.23 -2.52
CA ALA A 117 -12.01 7.46 -2.21
C ALA A 117 -11.14 8.19 -1.16
N LYS A 118 -10.86 9.49 -1.35
CA LYS A 118 -10.13 10.29 -0.36
C LYS A 118 -10.75 10.22 1.04
N LYS A 119 -12.07 10.41 1.13
CA LYS A 119 -12.79 10.35 2.42
C LYS A 119 -12.61 8.98 3.10
N LYS A 120 -12.77 7.88 2.36
CA LYS A 120 -12.61 6.52 2.89
C LYS A 120 -11.17 6.22 3.31
N LEU A 121 -10.20 6.65 2.52
CA LEU A 121 -8.79 6.49 2.87
C LEU A 121 -8.46 7.22 4.18
N ASN A 122 -8.92 8.45 4.36
CA ASN A 122 -8.65 9.22 5.58
C ASN A 122 -9.23 8.55 6.84
N SER A 123 -10.41 7.92 6.72
CA SER A 123 -11.02 7.11 7.80
C SER A 123 -10.12 5.91 8.18
N LEU A 124 -9.54 5.25 7.17
CA LEU A 124 -8.68 4.08 7.35
C LEU A 124 -7.26 4.41 7.79
N MET A 125 -6.68 5.54 7.37
CA MET A 125 -5.29 5.91 7.71
C MET A 125 -5.10 6.15 9.22
N GLN A 126 -6.18 6.46 9.94
CA GLN A 126 -6.20 6.50 11.40
C GLN A 126 -6.05 5.12 12.04
N GLN A 127 -6.25 4.04 11.28
CA GLN A 127 -6.24 2.66 11.74
C GLN A 127 -5.03 1.89 11.17
N ASN A 128 -4.05 1.67 12.05
CA ASN A 128 -3.11 0.55 12.12
C ASN A 128 -1.99 0.36 11.04
N GLU A 129 -0.76 0.14 11.52
CA GLU A 129 0.43 -0.25 10.73
C GLU A 129 0.37 -1.73 10.29
N ASP A 130 -0.39 -2.57 11.02
CA ASP A 130 -0.44 -4.02 10.79
C ASP A 130 -1.03 -4.40 9.43
N LEU A 131 -2.04 -3.65 8.97
CA LEU A 131 -2.62 -3.86 7.63
C LEU A 131 -1.58 -3.61 6.55
N HIS A 132 -0.80 -2.53 6.69
CA HIS A 132 0.25 -2.18 5.73
C HIS A 132 1.29 -3.30 5.62
N LYS A 133 1.80 -3.78 6.77
CA LYS A 133 2.74 -4.92 6.81
C LYS A 133 2.16 -6.18 6.18
N ARG A 134 0.87 -6.47 6.42
CA ARG A 134 0.21 -7.65 5.85
C ARG A 134 0.08 -7.54 4.33
N LEU A 135 -0.34 -6.38 3.83
CA LEU A 135 -0.48 -6.13 2.39
C LEU A 135 0.89 -6.14 1.69
N GLU A 136 1.93 -5.60 2.32
CA GLU A 136 3.31 -5.64 1.83
C GLU A 136 3.81 -7.08 1.69
N SER A 137 3.60 -7.91 2.72
CA SER A 137 3.94 -9.35 2.66
C SER A 137 3.19 -10.10 1.55
N ALA A 138 1.91 -9.76 1.33
CA ALA A 138 1.14 -10.29 0.21
C ALA A 138 1.76 -9.83 -1.13
N LEU A 139 2.20 -8.59 -1.25
CA LEU A 139 2.86 -8.12 -2.48
C LEU A 139 4.20 -8.80 -2.74
N ILE A 140 5.04 -9.04 -1.73
CA ILE A 140 6.27 -9.83 -1.90
C ILE A 140 5.94 -11.21 -2.50
N SER A 141 4.89 -11.86 -1.98
CA SER A 141 4.45 -13.16 -2.50
C SER A 141 3.84 -13.07 -3.91
N ALA A 142 3.17 -11.98 -4.24
CA ALA A 142 2.66 -11.70 -5.58
C ALA A 142 3.78 -11.50 -6.63
N HIS A 143 4.99 -11.13 -6.19
CA HIS A 143 6.15 -10.99 -7.07
C HIS A 143 6.93 -12.29 -7.29
N LEU A 144 6.50 -13.45 -6.76
CA LEU A 144 7.26 -14.71 -6.94
C LEU A 144 7.56 -15.06 -8.42
N PRO A 145 6.62 -14.90 -9.37
CA PRO A 145 6.91 -15.08 -10.80
C PRO A 145 7.94 -14.09 -11.34
N VAL A 146 7.92 -12.84 -10.86
CA VAL A 146 8.93 -11.84 -11.21
C VAL A 146 10.31 -12.31 -10.72
N LYS A 147 10.38 -12.66 -9.44
CA LYS A 147 11.62 -13.03 -8.75
C LYS A 147 12.28 -14.29 -9.32
N HIS A 148 11.49 -15.32 -9.58
CA HIS A 148 12.02 -16.64 -9.90
C HIS A 148 11.98 -16.99 -11.39
N GLN A 149 11.13 -16.32 -12.17
CA GLN A 149 11.01 -16.59 -13.61
C GLN A 149 11.34 -15.37 -14.48
N GLY A 150 11.54 -14.18 -13.91
CA GLY A 150 11.83 -12.97 -14.68
C GLY A 150 10.63 -12.45 -15.46
N TYR A 151 9.41 -12.77 -15.03
CA TYR A 151 8.17 -12.34 -15.67
C TYR A 151 7.67 -11.02 -15.13
N SER A 152 6.57 -10.53 -15.70
CA SER A 152 5.79 -9.43 -15.15
C SER A 152 4.34 -9.85 -14.91
N THR A 153 3.68 -9.17 -13.97
CA THR A 153 2.26 -9.42 -13.64
C THR A 153 1.49 -8.11 -13.72
N VAL A 154 0.47 -8.03 -14.57
CA VAL A 154 -0.42 -6.86 -14.67
C VAL A 154 -1.75 -7.17 -14.00
N MET A 155 -2.11 -6.36 -13.01
CA MET A 155 -3.42 -6.41 -12.36
C MET A 155 -4.35 -5.38 -12.98
N MET A 156 -5.56 -5.78 -13.35
CA MET A 156 -6.56 -4.92 -13.98
C MET A 156 -7.92 -5.01 -13.27
N LEU A 157 -8.65 -3.89 -13.19
CA LEU A 157 -10.08 -3.88 -12.85
C LEU A 157 -10.90 -3.84 -14.15
N GLY A 158 -11.50 -4.97 -14.51
CA GLY A 158 -12.10 -5.22 -15.81
C GLY A 158 -11.03 -5.23 -16.91
N ARG A 159 -10.87 -4.08 -17.58
CA ARG A 159 -9.87 -3.86 -18.64
C ARG A 159 -8.89 -2.73 -18.30
N THR A 160 -9.07 -2.07 -17.15
CA THR A 160 -8.25 -0.92 -16.77
C THR A 160 -7.07 -1.39 -15.91
N PRO A 161 -5.81 -1.18 -16.32
CA PRO A 161 -4.64 -1.54 -15.53
C PRO A 161 -4.59 -0.74 -14.21
N ILE A 162 -4.45 -1.46 -13.10
CA ILE A 162 -4.23 -0.88 -11.77
C ILE A 162 -2.73 -0.71 -11.54
N ILE A 163 -1.97 -1.80 -11.66
CA ILE A 163 -0.52 -1.85 -11.42
C ILE A 163 0.13 -2.93 -12.28
N LYS A 164 1.42 -2.74 -12.59
CA LYS A 164 2.31 -3.76 -13.14
C LYS A 164 3.34 -4.10 -12.06
N LEU A 165 3.50 -5.38 -11.79
CA LEU A 165 4.54 -5.94 -10.93
C LEU A 165 5.67 -6.43 -11.83
N ASP A 166 6.87 -5.90 -11.65
CA ASP A 166 8.07 -6.24 -12.41
C ASP A 166 9.32 -6.10 -11.54
N GLU A 167 10.50 -6.21 -12.16
CA GLU A 167 11.78 -6.19 -11.44
C GLU A 167 12.00 -4.90 -10.66
N THR A 168 11.52 -3.76 -11.17
CA THR A 168 11.62 -2.47 -10.47
C THR A 168 10.77 -2.48 -9.20
N THR A 169 9.52 -2.93 -9.28
CA THR A 169 8.65 -3.01 -8.10
C THR A 169 9.09 -4.09 -7.11
N LEU A 170 9.70 -5.18 -7.58
CA LEU A 170 10.31 -6.20 -6.73
C LEU A 170 11.56 -5.65 -6.01
N SER A 171 12.45 -4.99 -6.75
CA SER A 171 13.64 -4.33 -6.19
C SER A 171 13.24 -3.35 -5.09
N TYR A 172 12.19 -2.55 -5.32
CA TYR A 172 11.64 -1.69 -4.28
C TYR A 172 11.21 -2.48 -3.05
N LEU A 173 10.57 -3.65 -3.16
CA LEU A 173 10.18 -4.40 -1.96
C LEU A 173 11.37 -5.03 -1.23
N GLU A 174 12.40 -5.50 -1.94
CA GLU A 174 13.47 -6.31 -1.34
C GLU A 174 14.72 -5.54 -0.92
N THR A 175 14.91 -4.31 -1.40
CA THR A 175 16.14 -3.54 -1.15
C THR A 175 15.90 -2.43 -0.13
N GLU A 176 16.72 -2.38 0.93
CA GLU A 176 16.82 -1.23 1.82
C GLU A 176 18.28 -0.79 1.84
N ILE A 177 18.55 0.41 1.31
CA ILE A 177 19.84 1.08 1.41
C ILE A 177 19.66 2.20 2.41
N VAL A 178 20.41 2.13 3.50
CA VAL A 178 20.49 3.23 4.48
C VAL A 178 21.59 4.15 4.00
N ASP A 179 21.26 5.41 3.78
CA ASP A 179 22.24 6.46 3.51
C ASP A 179 23.25 6.50 4.66
N PRO A 180 24.57 6.47 4.41
CA PRO A 180 25.57 6.58 5.48
C PRO A 180 25.51 7.93 6.20
N ASP A 181 25.06 8.99 5.53
CA ASP A 181 25.09 10.34 6.05
C ASP A 181 23.73 10.76 6.61
N SER A 182 23.73 11.36 7.80
CA SER A 182 22.53 11.98 8.36
C SER A 182 22.34 13.39 7.81
N GLU A 183 21.08 13.77 7.64
CA GLU A 183 20.66 15.10 7.22
C GLU A 183 19.60 15.65 8.17
N VAL A 184 19.47 16.99 8.20
CA VAL A 184 18.38 17.67 8.90
C VAL A 184 17.33 18.04 7.86
N ILE A 185 16.10 17.54 8.04
CA ILE A 185 14.97 17.87 7.16
C ILE A 185 13.85 18.57 7.93
N PRO A 186 13.22 19.61 7.36
CA PRO A 186 12.02 20.22 7.91
C PRO A 186 10.80 19.38 7.58
N VAL A 187 10.13 18.84 8.61
CA VAL A 187 8.97 17.94 8.43
C VAL A 187 7.91 18.16 9.49
N ALA A 188 6.65 17.90 9.16
CA ALA A 188 5.58 17.78 10.15
C ALA A 188 5.17 16.33 10.36
N VAL A 189 4.67 16.01 11.55
CA VAL A 189 4.24 14.67 11.96
C VAL A 189 2.78 14.46 11.55
N SER A 190 2.54 13.59 10.57
CA SER A 190 1.16 13.26 10.13
C SER A 190 0.58 12.03 10.84
N ARG A 191 1.44 11.23 11.47
CA ARG A 191 1.06 10.09 12.31
C ARG A 191 2.16 9.81 13.33
N PHE A 192 1.77 9.46 14.55
CA PHE A 192 2.71 9.11 15.60
C PHE A 192 2.17 8.04 16.54
N ASN A 193 3.03 7.07 16.88
CA ASN A 193 2.80 6.08 17.91
C ASN A 193 3.81 6.31 19.05
N ALA A 194 3.37 6.97 20.11
CA ALA A 194 4.22 7.32 21.24
C ALA A 194 4.83 6.09 21.97
N ARG A 195 4.23 4.89 21.83
CA ARG A 195 4.75 3.66 22.46
C ARG A 195 5.96 3.11 21.72
N THR A 196 5.95 3.13 20.39
CA THR A 196 7.03 2.60 19.55
C THR A 196 7.96 3.68 19.01
N GLY A 197 7.59 4.95 19.18
CA GLY A 197 8.27 6.09 18.57
C GLY A 197 8.22 6.09 17.04
N THR A 198 7.36 5.27 16.42
CA THR A 198 7.21 5.20 14.96
C THR A 198 6.11 6.14 14.47
N GLY A 199 6.16 6.50 13.20
CA GLY A 199 5.16 7.39 12.63
C GLY A 199 5.35 7.69 11.17
N ARG A 200 4.82 8.83 10.74
CA ARG A 200 5.01 9.35 9.39
C ARG A 200 5.23 10.85 9.39
N PHE A 201 6.11 11.29 8.48
CA PHE A 201 6.42 12.67 8.19
C PHE A 201 5.73 13.13 6.90
N ILE A 202 5.50 14.44 6.79
CA ILE A 202 5.08 15.16 5.59
C ILE A 202 5.95 16.42 5.46
N GLU A 203 6.28 16.81 4.24
CA GLU A 203 7.06 18.03 3.94
C GLU A 203 6.17 19.25 3.67
N ASP A 204 4.88 19.01 3.40
CA ASP A 204 3.81 20.00 3.23
C ASP A 204 2.46 19.35 3.61
N ILE A 205 1.43 20.14 3.91
CA ILE A 205 0.09 19.64 4.28
C ILE A 205 -0.54 18.77 3.19
N ASP A 206 -0.21 19.03 1.92
CA ASP A 206 -0.72 18.28 0.76
C ASP A 206 0.30 17.27 0.21
N SER A 207 1.46 17.11 0.86
CA SER A 207 2.55 16.24 0.39
C SER A 207 2.31 14.75 0.67
N ILE A 208 3.13 13.92 0.03
CA ILE A 208 3.18 12.49 0.28
C ILE A 208 3.76 12.27 1.68
N SER A 209 3.11 11.39 2.43
CA SER A 209 3.57 11.02 3.77
C SER A 209 4.61 9.90 3.69
N HIS A 210 5.76 10.07 4.34
CA HIS A 210 6.84 9.08 4.40
C HIS A 210 6.94 8.49 5.81
N GLY A 211 7.11 7.17 5.92
CA GLY A 211 7.26 6.52 7.23
C GLY A 211 8.57 6.92 7.92
N PHE A 212 8.60 6.89 9.25
CA PHE A 212 9.85 6.94 10.00
C PHE A 212 9.88 5.89 11.11
N SER A 213 11.08 5.49 11.49
CA SER A 213 11.32 4.64 12.65
C SER A 213 12.55 5.16 13.40
N PRO A 214 12.49 5.25 14.74
CA PRO A 214 13.60 5.79 15.49
C PRO A 214 14.71 4.74 15.63
N ILE A 215 15.97 5.16 15.55
CA ILE A 215 17.11 4.26 15.73
C ILE A 215 17.38 3.96 17.22
N ASN A 216 17.05 4.93 18.08
CA ASN A 216 17.10 4.86 19.54
C ASN A 216 15.73 5.22 20.10
N ASP A 217 15.44 4.83 21.34
CA ASP A 217 14.20 5.25 21.99
C ASP A 217 14.13 6.78 22.10
N LEU A 218 13.00 7.35 21.68
CA LEU A 218 12.74 8.78 21.80
C LEU A 218 12.57 9.18 23.26
N ASN A 219 13.18 10.29 23.65
CA ASN A 219 13.00 10.86 24.98
C ASN A 219 11.61 11.52 25.13
N ASP A 220 11.24 11.89 26.35
CA ASP A 220 9.90 12.42 26.63
C ASP A 220 9.62 13.75 25.92
N TYR A 221 10.63 14.62 25.82
CA TYR A 221 10.53 15.89 25.09
C TYR A 221 10.28 15.66 23.59
N GLU A 222 11.04 14.76 22.96
CA GLU A 222 10.85 14.40 21.55
C GLU A 222 9.44 13.85 21.29
N LYS A 223 8.93 12.98 22.18
CA LYS A 223 7.57 12.45 22.08
C LYS A 223 6.52 13.55 22.23
N GLU A 224 6.72 14.49 23.15
CA GLU A 224 5.81 15.60 23.41
C GLU A 224 5.71 16.53 22.20
N ILE A 225 6.84 17.01 21.68
CA ILE A 225 6.82 17.92 20.52
C ILE A 225 6.23 17.25 19.27
N MET A 226 6.45 15.95 19.09
CA MET A 226 5.86 15.20 17.97
C MET A 226 4.34 15.02 18.12
N ALA A 227 3.87 14.77 19.33
CA ALA A 227 2.43 14.65 19.61
C ALA A 227 1.72 15.99 19.43
N ASP A 228 2.31 17.08 19.89
CA ASP A 228 1.79 18.44 19.69
C ASP A 228 1.79 18.84 18.22
N ASN A 229 2.87 18.51 17.50
CA ASN A 229 2.97 18.75 16.06
C ASN A 229 1.89 17.99 15.27
N LEU A 230 1.64 16.72 15.60
CA LEU A 230 0.52 15.95 15.05
C LEU A 230 -0.83 16.64 15.31
N GLY A 231 -1.01 17.20 16.51
CA GLY A 231 -2.19 17.98 16.87
C GLY A 231 -2.40 19.22 15.99
N LYS A 232 -1.31 19.89 15.56
CA LYS A 232 -1.34 21.02 14.62
C LYS A 232 -1.71 20.57 13.21
N VAL A 233 -1.07 19.51 12.71
CA VAL A 233 -1.36 18.92 11.39
C VAL A 233 -2.82 18.50 11.29
N ALA A 234 -3.39 17.89 12.34
CA ALA A 234 -4.79 17.51 12.39
C ALA A 234 -5.78 18.69 12.25
N ARG A 235 -5.33 19.91 12.56
CA ARG A 235 -6.09 21.17 12.40
C ARG A 235 -5.80 21.87 11.06
N GLY A 236 -5.02 21.24 10.17
CA GLY A 236 -4.61 21.83 8.90
C GLY A 236 -3.49 22.87 9.03
N ILE A 237 -2.74 22.86 10.13
CA ILE A 237 -1.63 23.78 10.37
C ILE A 237 -0.34 23.01 10.13
N PHE A 238 0.42 23.44 9.11
CA PHE A 238 1.77 22.94 8.88
C PHE A 238 2.77 23.80 9.64
N GLU A 239 3.41 23.22 10.64
CA GLU A 239 4.52 23.82 11.37
C GLU A 239 5.64 22.78 11.39
N PRO A 240 6.78 23.02 10.71
CA PRO A 240 7.82 22.01 10.61
C PRO A 240 8.59 21.86 11.94
N LEU A 241 9.07 20.64 12.18
CA LEU A 241 10.12 20.31 13.14
C LEU A 241 11.40 20.02 12.37
N ASN A 242 12.55 20.20 13.03
CA ASN A 242 13.85 19.79 12.52
C ASN A 242 14.10 18.32 12.89
N ALA A 243 13.98 17.41 11.91
CA ALA A 243 14.25 15.99 12.11
C ALA A 243 15.66 15.63 11.59
N ILE A 244 16.47 15.03 12.45
CA ILE A 244 17.77 14.46 12.08
C ILE A 244 17.52 13.03 11.62
N VAL A 245 17.73 12.76 10.33
CA VAL A 245 17.36 11.48 9.72
C VAL A 245 18.47 10.92 8.84
N THR A 246 18.51 9.61 8.69
CA THR A 246 19.09 8.96 7.51
C THR A 246 17.96 8.52 6.58
N ARG A 247 18.16 8.71 5.27
CA ARG A 247 17.22 8.20 4.27
C ARG A 247 17.39 6.69 4.13
N VAL A 248 16.27 5.96 4.14
CA VAL A 248 16.24 4.56 3.72
C VAL A 248 15.60 4.51 2.35
N THR A 249 16.38 4.20 1.33
CA THR A 249 15.92 4.14 -0.06
C THR A 249 15.88 2.70 -0.57
N SER A 250 15.18 2.47 -1.68
CA SER A 250 15.44 1.30 -2.51
C SER A 250 16.77 1.44 -3.26
N GLN A 251 17.20 0.36 -3.92
CA GLN A 251 18.34 0.37 -4.84
C GLN A 251 18.20 1.39 -5.98
N ASP A 252 16.96 1.68 -6.39
CA ASP A 252 16.65 2.67 -7.43
C ASP A 252 16.59 4.12 -6.90
N GLY A 253 16.97 4.35 -5.64
CA GLY A 253 17.00 5.66 -5.00
C GLY A 253 15.65 6.20 -4.52
N VAL A 254 14.57 5.39 -4.58
CA VAL A 254 13.24 5.79 -4.10
C VAL A 254 13.20 5.75 -2.57
N LEU A 255 12.81 6.85 -1.94
CA LEU A 255 12.67 6.94 -0.49
C LEU A 255 11.56 6.02 0.04
N LYS A 256 11.92 5.07 0.90
CA LYS A 256 10.99 4.17 1.61
C LYS A 256 10.52 4.76 2.93
N ARG A 257 11.49 5.17 3.74
CA ARG A 257 11.28 5.69 5.10
C ARG A 257 12.50 6.46 5.57
N PHE A 258 12.33 7.18 6.67
CA PHE A 258 13.42 7.79 7.42
C PHE A 258 13.79 6.92 8.62
N GLN A 259 15.08 6.85 8.92
CA GLN A 259 15.57 6.46 10.24
C GLN A 259 15.78 7.73 11.06
N LEU A 260 15.04 7.87 12.15
CA LEU A 260 15.05 9.06 12.98
C LEU A 260 16.13 8.93 14.06
N HIS A 261 17.08 9.86 14.06
CA HIS A 261 18.16 9.97 15.05
C HIS A 261 17.79 10.92 16.19
N GLY A 262 17.00 11.95 15.89
CA GLY A 262 16.51 12.92 16.87
C GLY A 262 15.61 13.97 16.24
N ILE A 263 14.85 14.68 17.05
CA ILE A 263 13.93 15.73 16.59
C ILE A 263 13.90 16.92 17.54
N SER A 264 13.72 18.11 16.98
CA SER A 264 13.69 19.37 17.73
C SER A 264 12.77 20.39 17.06
N ASP A 265 12.43 21.45 17.79
CA ASP A 265 11.72 22.59 17.23
C ASP A 265 12.51 23.26 16.09
N ALA A 266 11.79 23.91 15.16
CA ALA A 266 12.37 24.59 13.99
C ALA A 266 13.25 25.79 14.34
#